data_AF-A0A2V7QI79-F1
#
_entry.id   AF-A0A2V7QI79-F1
#
_cell.length_a   1.000
_cell.length_b   1.000
_cell.length_c   1.000
_cell.angle_alpha   90.00
_cell.angle_beta   90.00
_cell.angle_gamma   90.00
#
_symmetry.space_group_name_H-M   'P 1'
#
loop_
_entity.id
_entity.type
_entity.pdbx_description
1 polymer ?
#
loop_
_entity_poly.entity_id
_entity_poly.type
_entity_poly.pdbx_seq_one_letter_code
_entity_poly.pdbx_strand_id
1 'polypeptide(L)'
;MSPGFGRLAAGALVAALISPVAAFAQAPLTATDSAILASQPLKRLALAPSLLRRVSLLAAGLDREVVLCLQGRVTGDSALVDDFVMPDVVSSTADQVQPLPCGRATLAVWHNHPWTGPDSTFGVKTAEDLCSLSQPDLRSVVADSIPFAVVSVGRTAQPIICWWRRVQAVVNRHVKFLPRFPRQWTEGLP
;
A
#
# COMPACT_ATOMS: atom_id res chain seq x y z
N MET A 1 63.38 -8.49 -49.24
CA MET A 1 62.80 -7.82 -48.06
C MET A 1 61.49 -7.18 -48.52
N SER A 2 60.37 -7.70 -48.02
CA SER A 2 58.99 -7.43 -48.47
C SER A 2 58.48 -6.04 -48.07
N PRO A 3 57.52 -5.44 -48.80
CA PRO A 3 56.93 -4.15 -48.47
C PRO A 3 55.83 -4.32 -47.41
N GLY A 4 55.88 -3.52 -46.34
CA GLY A 4 54.91 -3.53 -45.24
C GLY A 4 53.87 -2.42 -45.40
N PHE A 5 52.61 -2.82 -45.42
CA PHE A 5 51.42 -2.07 -45.81
C PHE A 5 51.16 -0.76 -45.05
N GLY A 6 50.68 0.22 -45.82
CA GLY A 6 50.22 1.51 -45.35
C GLY A 6 48.94 1.45 -44.52
N ARG A 7 48.88 2.42 -43.61
CA ARG A 7 47.78 2.82 -42.73
C ARG A 7 46.43 2.93 -43.46
N LEU A 8 45.34 2.59 -42.76
CA LEU A 8 44.12 3.40 -42.64
C LEU A 8 43.23 2.77 -41.54
N ALA A 9 43.31 3.31 -40.33
CA ALA A 9 42.40 2.98 -39.23
C ALA A 9 41.15 3.86 -39.37
N ALA A 10 40.02 3.26 -39.78
CA ALA A 10 38.71 3.90 -39.73
C ALA A 10 38.12 3.69 -38.32
N GLY A 11 38.32 4.67 -37.45
CA GLY A 11 37.65 4.71 -36.15
C GLY A 11 36.22 5.20 -36.31
N ALA A 12 35.24 4.30 -36.22
CA ALA A 12 33.83 4.66 -36.14
C ALA A 12 33.52 5.16 -34.72
N LEU A 13 33.27 6.46 -34.58
CA LEU A 13 32.77 7.06 -33.34
C LEU A 13 31.27 6.74 -33.21
N VAL A 14 30.92 5.77 -32.36
CA VAL A 14 29.53 5.53 -31.97
C VAL A 14 29.18 6.55 -30.89
N ALA A 15 28.50 7.64 -31.29
CA ALA A 15 27.93 8.59 -30.34
C ALA A 15 26.70 7.95 -29.68
N ALA A 16 26.85 7.53 -28.42
CA ALA A 16 25.74 7.07 -27.60
C ALA A 16 24.81 8.25 -27.28
N LEU A 17 23.63 8.28 -27.89
CA LEU A 17 22.54 9.17 -27.52
C LEU A 17 21.97 8.69 -26.17
N ILE A 18 22.50 9.23 -25.07
CA ILE A 18 21.89 9.08 -23.75
C ILE A 18 20.64 9.95 -23.73
N SER A 19 19.49 9.36 -24.05
CA SER A 19 18.21 10.02 -23.81
C SER A 19 18.01 10.16 -22.29
N PRO A 20 17.77 11.36 -21.74
CA PRO A 20 17.44 11.48 -20.34
C PRO A 20 16.09 10.78 -20.13
N VAL A 21 16.13 9.70 -19.36
CA VAL A 21 14.91 9.06 -18.82
C VAL A 21 14.16 10.15 -18.08
N ALA A 22 12.93 10.44 -18.52
CA ALA A 22 12.07 11.40 -17.86
C ALA A 22 11.94 10.98 -16.39
N ALA A 23 12.59 11.71 -15.49
CA ALA A 23 12.36 11.57 -14.07
C ALA A 23 10.87 11.83 -13.86
N PHE A 24 10.16 10.87 -13.27
CA PHE A 24 8.79 11.09 -12.81
C PHE A 24 8.83 12.26 -11.83
N ALA A 25 8.44 13.45 -12.30
CA ALA A 25 8.41 14.64 -11.49
C ALA A 25 7.43 14.37 -10.35
N GLN A 26 7.96 14.25 -9.12
CA GLN A 26 7.13 14.17 -7.93
C GLN A 26 6.33 15.47 -7.87
N ALA A 27 5.01 15.36 -7.78
CA ALA A 27 4.15 16.53 -7.64
C ALA A 27 4.64 17.36 -6.44
N PRO A 28 4.75 18.70 -6.56
CA PRO A 28 5.20 19.53 -5.45
C PRO A 28 4.25 19.36 -4.26
N LEU A 29 4.82 19.11 -3.09
CA LEU A 29 4.06 18.98 -1.84
C LEU A 29 3.35 20.30 -1.55
N THR A 30 2.06 20.23 -1.24
CA THR A 30 1.31 21.40 -0.76
C THR A 30 1.73 21.76 0.66
N ALA A 31 1.36 22.95 1.13
CA ALA A 31 1.55 23.33 2.53
C ALA A 31 0.85 22.35 3.50
N THR A 32 -0.34 21.87 3.12
CA THR A 32 -1.09 20.84 3.86
C THR A 32 -0.33 19.52 3.91
N ASP A 33 0.30 19.10 2.81
CA ASP A 33 1.11 17.88 2.81
C ASP A 33 2.30 18.01 3.73
N SER A 34 3.03 19.11 3.63
CA SER A 34 4.18 19.39 4.49
C SER A 34 3.79 19.38 5.98
N ALA A 35 2.64 19.96 6.32
CA ALA A 35 2.10 19.91 7.68
C ALA A 35 1.77 18.46 8.11
N ILE A 36 1.14 17.66 7.25
CA ILE A 36 0.88 16.24 7.54
C ILE A 36 2.19 15.46 7.72
N LEU A 37 3.18 15.67 6.86
CA LEU A 37 4.49 15.02 6.97
C LEU A 37 5.16 15.33 8.31
N ALA A 38 5.06 16.58 8.77
CA ALA A 38 5.61 17.02 10.04
C ALA A 38 4.78 16.55 11.26
N SER A 39 3.49 16.30 11.08
CA SER A 39 2.54 15.99 12.16
C SER A 39 2.18 14.50 12.28
N GLN A 40 3.02 13.58 11.78
CA GLN A 40 2.79 12.13 11.83
C GLN A 40 3.71 11.47 12.88
N PRO A 41 3.34 11.51 14.18
CA PRO A 41 4.19 10.97 15.25
C PRO A 41 4.28 9.45 15.22
N LEU A 42 3.26 8.77 14.68
CA LEU A 42 3.18 7.32 14.66
C LEU A 42 4.01 6.73 13.51
N LYS A 43 4.97 5.87 13.86
CA LYS A 43 5.91 5.22 12.95
C LYS A 43 5.71 3.72 12.89
N ARG A 44 5.17 3.13 13.95
CA ARG A 44 5.03 1.68 14.10
C ARG A 44 3.56 1.31 14.32
N LEU A 45 3.17 0.20 13.73
CA LEU A 45 1.88 -0.45 13.91
C LEU A 45 2.14 -1.83 14.50
N ALA A 46 1.46 -2.16 15.60
CA ALA A 46 1.41 -3.50 16.14
C ALA A 46 -0.04 -3.95 16.24
N LEU A 47 -0.37 -5.07 15.59
CA LEU A 47 -1.67 -5.71 15.69
C LEU A 47 -1.62 -6.77 16.79
N ALA A 48 -2.57 -6.77 17.71
CA ALA A 48 -2.69 -7.82 18.71
C ALA A 48 -2.89 -9.19 18.01
N PRO A 49 -2.30 -10.29 18.51
CA PRO A 49 -2.50 -11.60 17.89
C PRO A 49 -3.96 -12.04 17.80
N SER A 50 -4.78 -11.67 18.80
CA SER A 50 -6.23 -11.92 18.79
C SER A 50 -6.94 -11.14 17.69
N LEU A 51 -6.59 -9.88 17.48
CA LEU A 51 -7.10 -9.06 16.38
C LEU A 51 -6.73 -9.69 15.04
N LEU A 52 -5.45 -10.03 14.84
CA LEU A 52 -4.97 -10.63 13.61
C LEU A 52 -5.75 -11.91 13.26
N ARG A 53 -5.93 -12.82 14.23
CA ARG A 53 -6.76 -14.02 14.00
C ARG A 53 -8.20 -13.69 13.59
N ARG A 54 -8.85 -12.72 14.24
CA ARG A 54 -10.23 -12.33 13.93
C ARG A 54 -10.36 -11.75 12.52
N VAL A 55 -9.49 -10.81 12.14
CA VAL A 55 -9.56 -10.18 10.80
C VAL A 55 -9.15 -11.16 9.70
N SER A 56 -8.21 -12.07 9.97
CA SER A 56 -7.84 -13.12 9.01
C SER A 56 -8.96 -14.12 8.78
N LEU A 57 -9.65 -14.57 9.84
CA LEU A 57 -10.82 -15.42 9.71
C LEU A 57 -11.96 -14.73 8.95
N LEU A 58 -12.17 -13.44 9.21
CA LEU A 58 -13.14 -12.64 8.47
C LEU A 58 -12.78 -12.56 6.98
N ALA A 59 -11.56 -12.17 6.64
CA ALA A 59 -11.10 -12.08 5.25
C ALA A 59 -11.20 -13.41 4.49
N ALA A 60 -10.94 -14.54 5.17
CA ALA A 60 -11.09 -15.87 4.59
C ALA A 60 -12.52 -16.19 4.13
N GLY A 61 -13.52 -15.70 4.88
CA GLY A 61 -14.93 -15.98 4.61
C GLY A 61 -15.56 -15.06 3.56
N LEU A 62 -14.96 -13.91 3.27
CA LEU A 62 -15.56 -12.88 2.43
C LEU A 62 -15.20 -13.04 0.95
N ASP A 63 -16.20 -12.88 0.10
CA ASP A 63 -16.08 -12.79 -1.37
C ASP A 63 -16.12 -11.33 -1.86
N ARG A 64 -16.41 -10.40 -0.97
CA ARG A 64 -16.43 -8.95 -1.21
C ARG A 64 -15.42 -8.23 -0.31
N GLU A 65 -15.05 -7.03 -0.70
CA GLU A 65 -14.27 -6.12 0.14
C GLU A 65 -15.14 -5.60 1.29
N VAL A 66 -14.55 -5.56 2.47
CA VAL A 66 -15.11 -5.02 3.70
C VAL A 66 -14.07 -4.10 4.33
N VAL A 67 -14.54 -3.03 4.97
CA VAL A 67 -13.69 -2.09 5.73
C VAL A 67 -13.95 -2.26 7.21
N LEU A 68 -12.89 -2.17 8.01
CA LEU A 68 -12.94 -2.10 9.47
C LEU A 68 -12.15 -0.87 9.95
N CYS A 69 -12.68 -0.21 10.96
CA CYS A 69 -12.00 0.88 11.66
C CYS A 69 -11.30 0.28 12.90
N LEU A 70 -9.99 0.08 12.82
CA LEU A 70 -9.23 -0.53 13.89
C LEU A 70 -8.91 0.45 15.01
N GLN A 71 -9.03 -0.02 16.25
CA GLN A 71 -8.93 0.76 17.48
C GLN A 71 -7.92 0.14 18.44
N GLY A 72 -7.49 0.96 19.40
CA GLY A 72 -6.55 0.56 20.43
C GLY A 72 -5.94 1.79 21.11
N ARG A 73 -4.64 1.73 21.38
CA ARG A 73 -3.91 2.76 22.13
C ARG A 73 -2.61 3.18 21.46
N VAL A 74 -2.17 4.39 21.77
CA VAL A 74 -0.87 4.92 21.36
C VAL A 74 0.11 4.84 22.52
N THR A 75 1.30 4.31 22.24
CA THR A 75 2.44 4.29 23.18
C THR A 75 3.67 4.82 22.47
N GLY A 76 4.09 6.05 22.80
CA GLY A 76 5.18 6.73 22.11
C GLY A 76 4.87 6.95 20.63
N ASP A 77 5.72 6.39 19.75
CA ASP A 77 5.56 6.45 18.28
C ASP A 77 4.81 5.23 17.70
N SER A 78 4.17 4.42 18.55
CA SER A 78 3.58 3.14 18.17
C SER A 78 2.08 3.12 18.40
N ALA A 79 1.31 2.68 17.40
CA ALA A 79 -0.08 2.27 17.56
C ALA A 79 -0.14 0.79 17.93
N LEU A 80 -0.73 0.49 19.08
CA LEU A 80 -1.07 -0.86 19.51
C LEU A 80 -2.56 -1.05 19.29
N VAL A 81 -2.91 -1.90 18.33
CA VAL A 81 -4.28 -2.06 17.85
C VAL A 81 -4.76 -3.44 18.26
N ASP A 82 -5.87 -3.50 18.98
CA ASP A 82 -6.39 -4.73 19.60
C ASP A 82 -7.85 -5.01 19.30
N ASP A 83 -8.59 -4.02 18.77
CA ASP A 83 -10.00 -4.17 18.43
C ASP A 83 -10.39 -3.47 17.13
N PHE A 84 -11.63 -3.68 16.71
CA PHE A 84 -12.20 -3.03 15.53
C PHE A 84 -13.68 -2.75 15.69
N VAL A 85 -14.13 -1.72 14.98
CA VAL A 85 -15.55 -1.47 14.72
C VAL A 85 -15.79 -1.51 13.22
N MET A 86 -16.95 -2.01 12.81
CA MET A 86 -17.37 -1.94 11.41
C MET A 86 -18.06 -0.59 11.20
N PRO A 87 -17.61 0.26 10.25
CA PRO A 87 -18.35 1.44 9.86
C PRO A 87 -19.61 1.04 9.08
N ASP A 88 -20.56 1.95 8.95
CA ASP A 88 -21.66 1.77 8.00
C ASP A 88 -21.10 1.65 6.58
N VAL A 89 -21.57 0.68 5.81
CA VAL A 89 -21.13 0.42 4.44
C VAL A 89 -22.26 0.77 3.48
N VAL A 90 -21.99 1.70 2.56
CA VAL A 90 -22.94 2.14 1.53
C VAL A 90 -22.98 1.15 0.37
N SER A 91 -21.81 0.68 -0.07
CA SER A 91 -21.66 -0.32 -1.13
C SER A 91 -20.40 -1.16 -0.93
N SER A 92 -20.41 -2.37 -1.49
CA SER A 92 -19.30 -3.33 -1.41
C SER A 92 -19.37 -4.26 -2.63
N THR A 93 -18.26 -4.59 -3.25
CA THR A 93 -18.12 -5.54 -4.36
C THR A 93 -16.83 -6.34 -4.13
N ALA A 94 -16.46 -7.23 -5.04
CA ALA A 94 -15.20 -7.97 -4.93
C ALA A 94 -13.94 -7.08 -5.05
N ASP A 95 -14.10 -5.86 -5.57
CA ASP A 95 -13.03 -4.95 -5.99
C ASP A 95 -13.19 -3.49 -5.53
N GLN A 96 -14.22 -3.22 -4.75
CA GLN A 96 -14.48 -1.90 -4.20
C GLN A 96 -15.34 -1.98 -2.95
N VAL A 97 -15.08 -1.10 -2.00
CA VAL A 97 -15.94 -0.88 -0.85
C VAL A 97 -16.05 0.61 -0.54
N GLN A 98 -17.27 1.04 -0.18
CA GLN A 98 -17.58 2.43 0.17
C GLN A 98 -18.12 2.50 1.60
N PRO A 99 -17.25 2.75 2.60
CA PRO A 99 -17.67 2.97 3.98
C PRO A 99 -18.06 4.44 4.21
N LEU A 100 -18.84 4.69 5.26
CA LEU A 100 -18.86 5.99 5.92
C LEU A 100 -17.53 6.22 6.68
N PRO A 101 -17.12 7.49 6.93
CA PRO A 101 -15.85 7.79 7.58
C PRO A 101 -15.70 7.12 8.95
N CYS A 102 -14.49 6.62 9.23
CA CYS A 102 -14.17 6.07 10.54
C CYS A 102 -14.20 7.13 11.65
N GLY A 103 -14.49 6.70 12.88
CA GLY A 103 -14.49 7.58 14.05
C GLY A 103 -13.09 8.10 14.41
N ARG A 104 -13.04 9.19 15.18
CA ARG A 104 -11.78 9.86 15.59
C ARG A 104 -10.80 8.98 16.38
N ALA A 105 -11.28 7.90 17.01
CA ALA A 105 -10.46 6.97 17.76
C ALA A 105 -9.72 5.93 16.89
N THR A 106 -9.99 5.92 15.58
CA THR A 106 -9.41 4.95 14.66
C THR A 106 -7.92 5.18 14.45
N LEU A 107 -7.13 4.15 14.74
CA LEU A 107 -5.68 4.15 14.57
C LEU A 107 -5.26 3.59 13.21
N ALA A 108 -6.05 2.69 12.65
CA ALA A 108 -5.82 2.15 11.32
C ALA A 108 -7.15 1.83 10.62
N VAL A 109 -7.21 2.03 9.32
CA VAL A 109 -8.29 1.46 8.49
C VAL A 109 -7.79 0.14 7.93
N TRP A 110 -8.63 -0.88 8.00
CA TRP A 110 -8.35 -2.19 7.45
C TRP A 110 -9.34 -2.51 6.35
N HIS A 111 -8.90 -3.14 5.28
CA HIS A 111 -9.79 -3.81 4.33
C HIS A 111 -9.16 -5.07 3.76
N ASN A 112 -9.96 -5.90 3.09
CA ASN A 112 -9.48 -7.09 2.40
C ASN A 112 -9.51 -6.90 0.88
N HIS A 113 -8.54 -7.51 0.21
CA HIS A 113 -8.58 -7.76 -1.23
C HIS A 113 -8.84 -9.26 -1.45
N PRO A 114 -10.07 -9.66 -1.81
CA PRO A 114 -10.39 -11.04 -2.16
C PRO A 114 -9.53 -11.51 -3.34
N TRP A 115 -8.79 -12.60 -3.16
CA TRP A 115 -8.07 -13.27 -4.25
C TRP A 115 -8.48 -14.73 -4.31
N THR A 116 -9.00 -15.15 -5.46
CA THR A 116 -9.45 -16.52 -5.74
C THR A 116 -8.59 -17.22 -6.81
N GLY A 117 -7.47 -16.60 -7.21
CA GLY A 117 -6.57 -17.13 -8.23
C GLY A 117 -6.27 -16.14 -9.35
N PRO A 118 -5.47 -16.58 -10.35
CA PRO A 118 -5.06 -15.76 -11.50
C PRO A 118 -6.22 -15.22 -12.35
N ASP A 119 -7.37 -15.91 -12.34
CA ASP A 119 -8.58 -15.51 -13.07
C ASP A 119 -9.45 -14.50 -12.29
N SER A 120 -8.96 -13.97 -11.17
CA SER A 120 -9.67 -12.94 -10.39
C SER A 120 -9.90 -11.67 -11.21
N THR A 121 -10.92 -10.90 -10.83
CA THR A 121 -11.33 -9.65 -11.49
C THR A 121 -10.21 -8.60 -11.58
N PHE A 122 -9.19 -8.70 -10.73
CA PHE A 122 -8.03 -7.82 -10.73
C PHE A 122 -6.98 -8.16 -11.80
N GLY A 123 -7.05 -9.34 -12.44
CA GLY A 123 -6.14 -9.76 -13.51
C GLY A 123 -4.67 -9.91 -13.08
N VAL A 124 -4.40 -10.02 -11.77
CA VAL A 124 -3.05 -10.19 -11.22
C VAL A 124 -2.67 -11.65 -11.08
N LYS A 125 -1.38 -11.94 -11.29
CA LYS A 125 -0.88 -13.32 -11.34
C LYS A 125 -0.63 -13.92 -9.95
N THR A 126 -0.27 -13.10 -8.97
CA THR A 126 -0.04 -13.57 -7.59
C THR A 126 -0.82 -12.72 -6.59
N ALA A 127 -1.08 -13.28 -5.41
CA ALA A 127 -1.77 -12.57 -4.34
C ALA A 127 -0.95 -11.35 -3.86
N GLU A 128 0.36 -11.45 -3.79
CA GLU A 128 1.25 -10.37 -3.33
C GLU A 128 1.10 -9.07 -4.12
N ASP A 129 0.70 -9.16 -5.40
CA ASP A 129 0.47 -7.99 -6.26
C ASP A 129 -0.78 -7.19 -5.82
N LEU A 130 -1.71 -7.81 -5.11
CA LEU A 130 -2.84 -7.11 -4.49
C LEU A 130 -2.48 -6.42 -3.18
N CYS A 131 -1.26 -6.54 -2.66
CA CYS A 131 -0.84 -5.68 -1.56
C CYS A 131 -0.56 -4.26 -2.07
N SER A 132 -1.63 -3.51 -2.33
CA SER A 132 -1.59 -2.14 -2.79
C SER A 132 -2.76 -1.33 -2.24
N LEU A 133 -2.65 -0.01 -2.30
CA LEU A 133 -3.77 0.90 -2.07
C LEU A 133 -4.19 1.51 -3.40
N SER A 134 -5.49 1.44 -3.70
CA SER A 134 -6.10 2.13 -4.85
C SER A 134 -6.22 3.64 -4.59
N GLN A 135 -6.51 4.43 -5.62
CA GLN A 135 -6.78 5.87 -5.42
C GLN A 135 -7.91 6.16 -4.42
N PRO A 136 -9.07 5.46 -4.46
CA PRO A 136 -10.07 5.58 -3.40
C PRO A 136 -9.50 5.37 -1.99
N ASP A 137 -8.69 4.33 -1.78
CA ASP A 137 -8.11 4.03 -0.46
C ASP A 137 -7.20 5.16 0.01
N LEU A 138 -6.33 5.65 -0.89
CA LEU A 138 -5.44 6.78 -0.63
C LEU A 138 -6.23 8.03 -0.23
N ARG A 139 -7.32 8.33 -0.95
CA ARG A 139 -8.18 9.49 -0.65
C ARG A 139 -8.82 9.37 0.73
N SER A 140 -9.39 8.22 1.08
CA SER A 140 -10.04 8.00 2.37
C SER A 140 -9.05 8.14 3.53
N VAL A 141 -7.89 7.48 3.45
CA VAL A 141 -6.83 7.57 4.48
C VAL A 141 -6.36 9.01 4.67
N VAL A 142 -6.22 9.78 3.58
CA VAL A 142 -5.78 11.17 3.65
C VAL A 142 -6.87 12.08 4.23
N ALA A 143 -8.11 11.93 3.78
CA ALA A 143 -9.24 12.76 4.18
C ALA A 143 -9.64 12.54 5.64
N ASP A 144 -9.79 11.28 6.05
CA ASP A 144 -10.25 10.89 7.39
C ASP A 144 -9.16 11.00 8.45
N SER A 145 -7.95 11.40 8.02
CA SER A 145 -6.79 11.59 8.87
C SER A 145 -6.33 10.35 9.64
N ILE A 146 -6.62 9.17 9.10
CA ILE A 146 -6.33 7.88 9.73
C ILE A 146 -4.82 7.59 9.68
N PRO A 147 -4.16 7.24 10.80
CA PRO A 147 -2.70 7.09 10.81
C PRO A 147 -2.13 5.96 9.95
N PHE A 148 -2.82 4.82 9.88
CA PHE A 148 -2.37 3.65 9.11
C PHE A 148 -3.47 3.09 8.20
N ALA A 149 -3.06 2.49 7.10
CA ALA A 149 -3.91 1.62 6.26
C ALA A 149 -3.37 0.20 6.33
N VAL A 150 -4.24 -0.80 6.40
CA VAL A 150 -3.90 -2.22 6.48
C VAL A 150 -4.73 -2.98 5.45
N VAL A 151 -4.09 -3.85 4.69
CA VAL A 151 -4.75 -4.70 3.70
C VAL A 151 -4.47 -6.15 4.03
N SER A 152 -5.51 -6.97 4.07
CA SER A 152 -5.40 -8.43 4.03
C SER A 152 -5.67 -8.94 2.63
N VAL A 153 -4.74 -9.72 2.09
CA VAL A 153 -4.90 -10.29 0.76
C VAL A 153 -5.14 -11.79 0.81
N GLY A 154 -6.13 -12.22 0.04
CA GLY A 154 -6.47 -13.62 -0.14
C GLY A 154 -7.64 -14.07 0.74
N ARG A 155 -8.19 -15.23 0.38
CA ARG A 155 -9.32 -15.86 1.07
C ARG A 155 -8.85 -17.07 1.87
N THR A 156 -7.95 -16.83 2.82
CA THR A 156 -7.35 -17.86 3.68
C THR A 156 -7.22 -17.35 5.12
N ALA A 157 -7.16 -18.27 6.08
CA ALA A 157 -6.95 -17.94 7.49
C ALA A 157 -5.56 -17.37 7.79
N GLN A 158 -4.63 -17.43 6.83
CA GLN A 158 -3.30 -16.81 6.89
C GLN A 158 -3.10 -15.89 5.67
N PRO A 159 -3.81 -14.75 5.60
CA PRO A 159 -3.68 -13.84 4.48
C PRO A 159 -2.35 -13.08 4.55
N ILE A 160 -1.95 -12.52 3.41
CA ILE A 160 -0.82 -11.60 3.39
C ILE A 160 -1.31 -10.29 4.02
N ILE A 161 -0.61 -9.80 5.04
CA ILE A 161 -0.91 -8.52 5.69
C ILE A 161 0.09 -7.46 5.28
N CYS A 162 -0.41 -6.40 4.67
CA CYS A 162 0.36 -5.26 4.21
C CYS A 162 -0.14 -3.99 4.88
N TRP A 163 0.75 -3.05 5.19
CA TRP A 163 0.35 -1.81 5.83
C TRP A 163 1.15 -0.60 5.36
N TRP A 164 0.53 0.58 5.48
CA TRP A 164 1.12 1.86 5.10
C TRP A 164 0.85 2.87 6.19
N ARG A 165 1.77 3.82 6.34
CA ARG A 165 1.55 5.04 7.11
C ARG A 165 0.84 6.06 6.23
N ARG A 166 0.00 6.90 6.82
CA ARG A 166 -0.67 7.98 6.10
C ARG A 166 0.30 8.94 5.40
N VAL A 167 1.46 9.21 5.99
CA VAL A 167 2.55 9.96 5.32
C VAL A 167 2.88 9.39 3.93
N GLN A 168 2.89 8.06 3.76
CA GLN A 168 3.15 7.41 2.48
C GLN A 168 1.96 7.57 1.53
N ALA A 169 0.74 7.51 2.04
CA ALA A 169 -0.47 7.77 1.25
C ALA A 169 -0.51 9.22 0.73
N VAL A 170 -0.16 10.19 1.56
CA VAL A 170 -0.09 11.62 1.19
C VAL A 170 0.93 11.85 0.07
N VAL A 171 2.16 11.37 0.25
CA VAL A 171 3.24 11.55 -0.75
C VAL A 171 2.87 10.90 -2.09
N ASN A 172 2.14 9.77 -2.05
CA ASN A 172 1.83 9.00 -3.24
C ASN A 172 0.39 9.19 -3.73
N ARG A 173 -0.40 10.14 -3.23
CA ARG A 173 -1.84 10.28 -3.56
C ARG A 173 -2.19 10.40 -5.05
N HIS A 174 -1.20 10.68 -5.90
CA HIS A 174 -1.36 10.86 -7.34
C HIS A 174 -1.20 9.56 -8.15
N VAL A 175 -0.66 8.49 -7.54
CA VAL A 175 -0.49 7.21 -8.24
C VAL A 175 -1.84 6.51 -8.41
N LYS A 176 -1.96 5.63 -9.42
CA LYS A 176 -3.16 4.81 -9.60
C LYS A 176 -3.28 3.74 -8.50
N PHE A 177 -2.14 3.10 -8.20
CA PHE A 177 -1.98 2.09 -7.16
C PHE A 177 -0.67 2.35 -6.42
N LEU A 178 -0.72 2.39 -5.09
CA LEU A 178 0.46 2.45 -4.24
C LEU A 178 0.82 1.03 -3.80
N PRO A 179 1.84 0.38 -4.38
CA PRO A 179 2.24 -0.95 -3.95
C PRO A 179 2.79 -0.91 -2.52
N ARG A 180 2.84 -2.09 -1.90
CA ARG A 180 3.54 -2.29 -0.64
C ARG A 180 5.01 -1.86 -0.75
N PHE A 181 5.56 -1.32 0.34
CA PHE A 181 6.99 -1.10 0.44
C PHE A 181 7.70 -2.35 0.97
N PRO A 182 8.96 -2.58 0.58
CA PRO A 182 9.80 -3.61 1.20
C PRO A 182 9.82 -3.42 2.73
N ARG A 183 9.61 -4.50 3.49
CA ARG A 183 9.59 -4.53 4.98
C ARG A 183 8.35 -3.93 5.67
N GLN A 184 7.28 -3.56 4.95
CA GLN A 184 5.99 -3.15 5.55
C GLN A 184 4.93 -4.25 5.53
N TRP A 185 5.36 -5.43 5.93
CA TRP A 185 4.53 -6.59 6.13
C TRP A 185 4.90 -7.20 7.47
N THR A 186 3.90 -7.72 8.15
CA THR A 186 4.13 -8.83 9.06
C THR A 186 3.87 -10.07 8.21
N GLU A 187 4.93 -10.80 7.85
CA GLU A 187 4.75 -12.26 7.80
C GLU A 187 4.09 -12.61 9.12
N GLY A 188 2.92 -13.27 9.09
CA GLY A 188 2.23 -13.63 10.31
C GLY A 188 3.24 -14.25 11.27
N LEU A 189 3.42 -13.65 12.44
CA LEU A 189 4.27 -14.26 13.46
C LEU A 189 3.35 -14.92 14.49
N PRO A 190 3.69 -16.15 14.93
CA PRO A 190 4.89 -16.93 14.60
C PRO A 190 4.71 -17.89 13.42
#